data_AF-A0A813DNB2-F1
#
_entry.id   AF-A0A813DNB2-F1
#
_cell.length_a   1.000
_cell.length_b   1.000
_cell.length_c   1.000
_cell.angle_alpha   90.00
_cell.angle_beta   90.00
_cell.angle_gamma   90.00
#
_symmetry.space_group_name_H-M   'P 1'
#
loop_
_entity.id
_entity.type
_entity.pdbx_description
1 polymer ?
#
loop_
_entity_poly.entity_id
_entity_poly.type
_entity_poly.pdbx_seq_one_letter_code
_entity_poly.pdbx_strand_id
1 'polypeptide(L)'
;DSFLEEGFILEKKISVGHKKVMENCKVLVANCQMDTDKIKIYGARVKVDSYEAIAEIEQAEKDKMKNKIDKICKHDCNVFINRQLIYNYPDQLFKERGVMAIEHSDFDGSERLAAVLGSDIVSTFDNPEKTKIGFCKRIEEIMIGEDKVIKFSGCAQG
;
A
#
# COMPACT_ATOMS: atom_id res chain seq x y z
N ASP A 1 21.72 -18.04 -14.48
CA ASP A 1 20.71 -18.54 -15.42
C ASP A 1 19.59 -17.53 -15.60
N SER A 2 19.38 -17.09 -16.83
CA SER A 2 18.27 -16.17 -17.17
C SER A 2 17.00 -17.00 -17.41
N PHE A 3 15.89 -16.65 -16.76
CA PHE A 3 14.59 -17.27 -16.98
C PHE A 3 13.55 -16.19 -17.33
N LEU A 4 12.58 -16.55 -18.17
CA LEU A 4 11.41 -15.72 -18.47
C LEU A 4 10.24 -16.26 -17.66
N GLU A 5 9.67 -15.45 -16.78
CA GLU A 5 8.56 -15.83 -15.92
C GLU A 5 7.25 -15.28 -16.46
N GLU A 6 6.20 -16.11 -16.47
CA GLU A 6 4.83 -15.66 -16.72
C GLU A 6 4.33 -14.88 -15.49
N GLY A 7 4.44 -13.56 -15.55
CA GLY A 7 4.03 -12.65 -14.48
C GLY A 7 4.94 -11.44 -14.32
N PHE A 8 5.06 -10.95 -13.08
CA PHE A 8 5.88 -9.79 -12.74
C PHE A 8 6.66 -10.04 -11.45
N ILE A 9 7.94 -9.69 -11.44
CA ILE A 9 8.80 -9.74 -10.26
C ILE A 9 9.07 -8.32 -9.79
N LEU A 10 8.88 -8.09 -8.50
CA LEU A 10 9.23 -6.84 -7.83
C LEU A 10 10.32 -7.13 -6.80
N GLU A 11 11.48 -6.47 -6.92
CA GLU A 11 12.61 -6.55 -5.99
C GLU A 11 12.32 -5.78 -4.69
N LYS A 12 11.30 -6.24 -3.96
CA LYS A 12 10.88 -5.71 -2.65
C LYS A 12 10.52 -6.86 -1.72
N LYS A 13 10.19 -6.50 -0.48
CA LYS A 13 9.75 -7.43 0.57
C LYS A 13 8.36 -7.02 1.02
N ILE A 14 7.53 -8.00 1.36
CA ILE A 14 6.23 -7.73 1.97
C ILE A 14 6.48 -7.23 3.39
N SER A 15 5.73 -6.21 3.83
CA SER A 15 5.79 -5.67 5.20
C SER A 15 5.76 -6.76 6.27
N VAL A 16 6.41 -6.51 7.40
CA VAL A 16 6.62 -7.50 8.45
C VAL A 16 5.28 -7.90 9.08
N GLY A 17 5.04 -9.20 9.22
CA GLY A 17 3.85 -9.74 9.87
C GLY A 17 2.60 -9.82 9.00
N HIS A 18 2.67 -9.43 7.73
CA HIS A 18 1.67 -9.78 6.72
C HIS A 18 1.86 -11.22 6.23
N LYS A 19 0.83 -11.79 5.60
CA LYS A 19 0.93 -13.09 4.92
C LYS A 19 1.97 -13.00 3.81
N LYS A 20 2.86 -13.99 3.70
CA LYS A 20 3.87 -14.03 2.63
C LYS A 20 3.36 -14.60 1.32
N VAL A 21 2.14 -15.15 1.31
CA VAL A 21 1.44 -15.66 0.14
C VAL A 21 -0.01 -15.24 0.22
N MET A 22 -0.58 -14.81 -0.90
CA MET A 22 -2.00 -14.51 -1.05
C MET A 22 -2.49 -14.96 -2.42
N GLU A 23 -3.72 -15.46 -2.47
CA GLU A 23 -4.41 -15.91 -3.68
C GLU A 23 -5.61 -15.01 -3.97
N ASN A 24 -6.06 -14.98 -5.23
CA ASN A 24 -7.16 -14.15 -5.72
C ASN A 24 -6.98 -12.68 -5.32
N CYS A 25 -5.83 -12.11 -5.70
CA CYS A 25 -5.41 -10.78 -5.29
C CYS A 25 -6.14 -9.71 -6.10
N LYS A 26 -6.98 -8.93 -5.40
CA LYS A 26 -7.57 -7.67 -5.83
C LYS A 26 -6.65 -6.55 -5.37
N VAL A 27 -5.91 -5.99 -6.31
CA VAL A 27 -4.77 -5.10 -6.04
C VAL A 27 -5.15 -3.66 -6.32
N LEU A 28 -5.00 -2.80 -5.30
CA LEU A 28 -5.09 -1.36 -5.47
C LEU A 28 -3.68 -0.78 -5.53
N VAL A 29 -3.33 -0.12 -6.64
CA VAL A 29 -2.06 0.59 -6.81
C VAL A 29 -2.27 2.07 -6.52
N ALA A 30 -1.47 2.61 -5.61
CA ALA A 30 -1.60 3.99 -5.16
C ALA A 30 -0.28 4.76 -5.17
N ASN A 31 -0.42 6.07 -5.28
CA ASN A 31 0.64 7.04 -5.02
C ASN A 31 0.10 8.10 -4.07
N CYS A 32 0.04 7.77 -2.78
CA CYS A 32 -0.44 8.69 -1.77
C CYS A 32 0.47 8.65 -0.54
N GLN A 33 0.61 9.80 0.12
CA GLN A 33 1.34 9.85 1.39
C GLN A 33 0.52 9.12 2.46
N MET A 34 1.13 8.11 3.10
CA MET A 34 0.54 7.40 4.24
C MET A 34 1.13 7.89 5.57
N ASP A 35 1.76 9.06 5.53
CA ASP A 35 2.56 9.65 6.58
C ASP A 35 1.90 10.99 6.98
N THR A 36 1.88 11.38 8.26
CA THR A 36 3.10 11.69 9.00
C THR A 36 3.10 11.26 10.47
N ASP A 37 4.04 10.39 10.88
CA ASP A 37 4.42 10.22 12.31
C ASP A 37 4.96 11.54 12.92
N LYS A 38 5.37 12.50 12.08
CA LYS A 38 5.74 13.86 12.48
C LYS A 38 4.81 14.86 11.84
N ILE A 39 3.90 15.43 12.63
CA ILE A 39 3.08 16.60 12.25
C ILE A 39 3.95 17.59 11.46
N LYS A 40 3.80 17.62 10.13
CA LYS A 40 4.49 18.59 9.28
C LYS A 40 3.73 19.90 9.36
N ILE A 41 3.96 20.61 10.44
CA ILE A 41 3.52 21.99 10.63
C ILE A 41 4.34 22.87 9.68
N TYR A 42 3.99 22.88 8.40
CA TYR A 42 4.54 23.86 7.46
C TYR A 42 3.91 25.22 7.77
N GLY A 43 4.69 26.13 8.34
CA GLY A 43 4.40 27.57 8.40
C GLY A 43 3.37 28.06 9.41
N ALA A 44 2.50 27.21 9.95
CA ALA A 44 1.53 27.61 10.98
C ALA A 44 2.06 27.32 12.38
N ARG A 45 2.72 28.27 13.07
CA ARG A 45 3.07 28.10 14.50
C ARG A 45 1.82 27.74 15.30
N VAL A 46 1.60 26.45 15.57
CA VAL A 46 0.57 26.02 16.53
C VAL A 46 1.14 26.34 17.90
N LYS A 47 0.70 27.46 18.49
CA LYS A 47 0.86 27.68 19.93
C LYS A 47 -0.05 26.68 20.61
N VAL A 48 0.52 25.60 21.11
CA VAL A 48 -0.20 24.63 21.92
C VAL A 48 -0.03 25.07 23.37
N ASP A 49 -1.10 25.58 23.97
CA ASP A 49 -1.06 26.20 25.30
C ASP A 49 -1.21 25.17 26.44
N SER A 50 -1.48 23.88 26.13
CA SER A 50 -1.58 22.79 27.11
C SER A 50 -1.20 21.41 26.53
N TYR A 51 -0.87 20.46 27.42
CA TYR A 51 -0.63 19.05 27.07
C TYR A 51 -1.88 18.36 26.48
N GLU A 52 -3.07 18.79 26.89
CA GLU A 52 -4.35 18.24 26.41
C GLU A 52 -4.54 18.54 24.92
N ALA A 53 -4.24 19.76 24.49
CA ALA A 53 -4.32 20.14 23.08
C ALA A 53 -3.31 19.38 22.20
N ILE A 54 -2.16 18.96 22.74
CA ILE A 54 -1.23 18.07 22.01
C ILE A 54 -1.86 16.68 21.80
N ALA A 55 -2.46 16.11 22.85
CA ALA A 55 -3.10 14.79 22.78
C ALA A 55 -4.29 14.78 21.80
N GLU A 56 -5.08 15.85 21.75
CA GLU A 56 -6.18 16.00 20.78
C GLU A 56 -5.67 16.04 19.33
N ILE A 57 -4.58 16.76 19.07
CA ILE A 57 -3.98 16.84 17.73
C ILE A 57 -3.44 15.46 17.31
N GLU A 58 -2.76 14.75 18.20
CA GLU A 58 -2.27 13.40 17.94
C GLU A 58 -3.40 12.42 17.62
N GLN A 59 -4.51 12.50 18.39
CA GLN A 59 -5.68 11.67 18.17
C GLN A 59 -6.36 11.99 16.83
N ALA A 60 -6.51 13.27 16.49
CA ALA A 60 -7.10 13.69 15.23
C ALA A 60 -6.31 13.19 14.01
N GLU A 61 -4.97 13.20 14.06
CA GLU A 61 -4.14 12.66 12.97
C GLU A 61 -4.24 11.13 12.88
N LYS A 62 -4.31 10.41 14.01
CA LYS A 62 -4.56 8.96 14.01
C LYS A 62 -5.92 8.62 13.37
N ASP A 63 -6.96 9.34 13.75
CA ASP A 63 -8.31 9.12 13.21
C ASP A 63 -8.39 9.46 11.72
N LYS A 64 -7.67 10.50 11.27
CA LYS A 64 -7.54 10.82 9.84
C LYS A 64 -6.87 9.70 9.06
N MET A 65 -5.80 9.09 9.59
CA MET A 65 -5.16 7.93 8.97
C MET A 65 -6.10 6.71 8.92
N LYS A 66 -6.78 6.41 10.02
CA LYS A 66 -7.77 5.33 10.10
C LYS A 66 -8.90 5.53 9.09
N ASN A 67 -9.48 6.72 9.01
CA ASN A 67 -10.52 7.06 8.05
C ASN A 67 -10.03 6.90 6.59
N LYS A 68 -8.77 7.21 6.31
CA LYS A 68 -8.18 7.01 4.98
C LYS A 68 -8.06 5.53 4.63
N ILE A 69 -7.63 4.69 5.58
CA ILE A 69 -7.55 3.24 5.39
C ILE A 69 -8.95 2.64 5.25
N ASP A 70 -9.92 3.14 5.99
CA ASP A 70 -11.33 2.75 5.83
C ASP A 70 -11.84 3.04 4.42
N LYS A 71 -11.47 4.20 3.85
CA LYS A 71 -11.78 4.50 2.45
C LYS A 71 -11.10 3.52 1.51
N ILE A 72 -9.82 3.17 1.72
CA ILE A 72 -9.11 2.17 0.90
C ILE A 72 -9.80 0.80 0.97
N CYS A 73 -10.14 0.33 2.17
CA CYS A 73 -10.84 -0.95 2.35
C CYS A 73 -12.22 -0.99 1.66
N LYS A 74 -12.90 0.15 1.47
CA LYS A 74 -14.17 0.22 0.72
C LYS A 74 -14.02 -0.10 -0.77
N HIS A 75 -12.81 -0.10 -1.32
CA HIS A 75 -12.52 -0.54 -2.69
C HIS A 75 -12.55 -2.08 -2.84
N ASP A 76 -12.77 -2.83 -1.75
CA ASP A 76 -12.79 -4.30 -1.76
C ASP A 76 -11.47 -4.91 -2.27
N CYS A 77 -10.34 -4.24 -1.98
CA CYS A 77 -9.00 -4.75 -2.25
C CYS A 77 -8.48 -5.59 -1.08
N ASN A 78 -7.75 -6.66 -1.38
CA ASN A 78 -7.02 -7.45 -0.39
C ASN A 78 -5.50 -7.21 -0.44
N VAL A 79 -5.02 -6.46 -1.44
CA VAL A 79 -3.62 -6.05 -1.56
C VAL A 79 -3.57 -4.56 -1.89
N PHE A 80 -2.79 -3.82 -1.12
CA PHE A 80 -2.53 -2.40 -1.30
C PHE A 80 -1.05 -2.19 -1.61
N ILE A 81 -0.75 -1.66 -2.79
CA ILE A 81 0.60 -1.31 -3.21
C ILE A 81 0.70 0.20 -3.25
N ASN A 82 1.65 0.77 -2.51
CA ASN A 82 1.86 2.20 -2.47
C ASN A 82 3.28 2.56 -2.91
N ARG A 83 3.38 3.55 -3.79
CA ARG A 83 4.66 4.14 -4.18
C ARG A 83 5.38 4.81 -3.02
N GLN A 84 4.62 5.40 -2.08
CA GLN A 84 5.19 6.03 -0.89
C GLN A 84 5.33 5.00 0.25
N LEU A 85 6.15 5.34 1.24
CA LEU A 85 6.30 4.56 2.47
C LEU A 85 4.96 4.43 3.23
N ILE A 86 4.79 3.31 3.92
CA ILE A 86 3.67 2.97 4.81
C ILE A 86 4.25 2.74 6.20
N TYR A 87 3.96 3.67 7.13
CA TYR A 87 4.50 3.62 8.48
C TYR A 87 3.78 2.58 9.36
N ASN A 88 4.35 2.32 10.53
CA ASN A 88 3.91 1.24 11.42
C ASN A 88 2.41 1.29 11.75
N TYR A 89 1.85 2.46 12.04
CA TYR A 89 0.43 2.58 12.42
C TYR A 89 -0.52 2.26 11.23
N PRO A 90 -0.36 2.87 10.05
CA PRO A 90 -1.08 2.43 8.86
C PRO A 90 -0.91 0.96 8.50
N ASP A 91 0.31 0.42 8.60
CA ASP A 91 0.61 -0.98 8.30
C ASP A 91 -0.14 -1.95 9.25
N GLN A 92 -0.17 -1.63 10.54
CA GLN A 92 -0.96 -2.35 11.53
C GLN A 92 -2.45 -2.35 11.19
N LEU A 93 -3.00 -1.20 10.80
CA LEU A 93 -4.41 -1.08 10.42
C LEU A 93 -4.75 -1.91 9.17
N PHE A 94 -3.88 -1.93 8.16
CA PHE A 94 -4.07 -2.82 6.99
C PHE A 94 -4.07 -4.29 7.40
N LYS A 95 -3.13 -4.68 8.27
CA LYS A 95 -3.04 -6.04 8.79
C LYS A 95 -4.29 -6.47 9.56
N GLU A 96 -4.81 -5.62 10.43
CA GLU A 96 -6.07 -5.86 11.15
C GLU A 96 -7.27 -6.05 10.20
N ARG A 97 -7.23 -5.38 9.04
CA ARG A 97 -8.24 -5.49 7.98
C ARG A 97 -7.99 -6.63 7.01
N GLY A 98 -6.92 -7.40 7.18
CA GLY A 98 -6.56 -8.49 6.29
C GLY A 98 -6.07 -8.05 4.90
N VAL A 99 -5.68 -6.79 4.76
CA VAL A 99 -5.13 -6.22 3.52
C VAL A 99 -3.60 -6.32 3.58
N MET A 100 -3.00 -6.96 2.57
CA MET A 100 -1.55 -7.00 2.43
C MET A 100 -1.03 -5.64 1.97
N ALA A 101 -0.07 -5.07 2.68
CA ALA A 101 0.58 -3.82 2.29
C ALA A 101 1.96 -4.09 1.66
N ILE A 102 2.22 -3.43 0.53
CA ILE A 102 3.53 -3.38 -0.13
C ILE A 102 3.88 -1.90 -0.32
N GLU A 103 4.97 -1.46 0.28
CA GLU A 103 5.42 -0.07 0.23
C GLU A 103 6.61 0.12 -0.72
N HIS A 104 6.89 1.39 -1.04
CA HIS A 104 8.08 1.83 -1.75
C HIS A 104 8.30 1.07 -3.07
N SER A 105 7.20 0.83 -3.81
CA SER A 105 7.29 0.41 -5.20
C SER A 105 7.88 1.58 -5.99
N ASP A 106 9.06 1.39 -6.57
CA ASP A 106 9.72 2.44 -7.35
C ASP A 106 8.85 2.93 -8.51
N PHE A 107 9.18 4.08 -9.09
CA PHE A 107 8.34 4.73 -10.11
C PHE A 107 8.07 3.81 -11.30
N ASP A 108 9.12 3.23 -11.88
CA ASP A 108 9.03 2.26 -12.98
C ASP A 108 8.29 0.98 -12.55
N GLY A 109 8.42 0.59 -11.28
CA GLY A 109 7.73 -0.57 -10.73
C GLY A 109 6.23 -0.35 -10.66
N SER A 110 5.78 0.82 -10.22
CA SER A 110 4.35 1.11 -9.98
C SER A 110 3.55 1.22 -11.29
N GLU A 111 4.12 1.85 -12.33
CA GLU A 111 3.46 1.93 -13.64
C GLU A 111 3.40 0.57 -14.33
N ARG A 112 4.49 -0.20 -14.30
CA ARG A 112 4.49 -1.55 -14.85
C ARG A 112 3.56 -2.48 -14.09
N LEU A 113 3.53 -2.40 -12.75
CA LEU A 113 2.58 -3.14 -11.90
C LEU A 113 1.14 -2.81 -12.28
N ALA A 114 0.79 -1.53 -12.38
CA ALA A 114 -0.54 -1.11 -12.78
C ALA A 114 -0.91 -1.67 -14.17
N ALA A 115 0.03 -1.63 -15.12
CA ALA A 115 -0.16 -2.19 -16.46
C ALA A 115 -0.40 -3.71 -16.42
N VAL A 116 0.50 -4.50 -15.80
CA VAL A 116 0.36 -5.97 -15.77
C VAL A 116 -0.88 -6.43 -14.98
N LEU A 117 -1.22 -5.73 -13.90
CA LEU A 117 -2.39 -6.03 -13.08
C LEU A 117 -3.69 -5.50 -13.70
N GLY A 118 -3.61 -4.59 -14.68
CA GLY A 118 -4.73 -3.88 -15.25
C GLY A 118 -5.41 -2.90 -14.28
N SER A 119 -4.68 -2.37 -13.30
CA SER A 119 -5.15 -1.41 -12.27
C SER A 119 -4.97 0.03 -12.72
N ASP A 120 -5.78 0.94 -12.17
CA ASP A 120 -5.44 2.37 -12.15
C ASP A 120 -4.43 2.67 -11.04
N ILE A 121 -3.65 3.75 -11.20
CA ILE A 121 -2.85 4.33 -10.12
C ILE A 121 -3.64 5.47 -9.48
N VAL A 122 -4.04 5.32 -8.22
CA VAL A 122 -4.87 6.31 -7.53
C VAL A 122 -4.10 7.10 -6.47
N SER A 123 -4.53 8.34 -6.25
CA SER A 123 -4.04 9.21 -5.16
C SER A 123 -5.15 9.62 -4.19
N THR A 124 -6.42 9.42 -4.58
CA THR A 124 -7.63 9.70 -3.80
C THR A 124 -8.51 8.45 -3.74
N PHE A 125 -9.35 8.35 -2.71
CA PHE A 125 -10.09 7.13 -2.39
C PHE A 125 -11.59 7.36 -2.20
N ASP A 126 -12.11 8.50 -2.64
CA ASP A 126 -13.48 8.92 -2.35
C ASP A 126 -14.55 8.27 -3.25
N ASN A 127 -14.16 7.76 -4.42
CA ASN A 127 -15.08 7.17 -5.40
C ASN A 127 -14.66 5.74 -5.79
N PRO A 128 -14.91 4.72 -4.94
CA PRO A 128 -14.52 3.34 -5.23
C PRO A 128 -15.02 2.77 -6.55
N GLU A 129 -16.23 3.14 -6.94
CA GLU A 129 -16.89 2.67 -8.17
C GLU A 129 -16.23 3.17 -9.47
N LYS A 130 -15.39 4.22 -9.39
CA LYS A 130 -14.66 4.77 -10.56
C LYS A 130 -13.23 4.28 -10.65
N THR A 131 -12.75 3.53 -9.65
CA THR A 131 -11.37 3.06 -9.61
C THR A 131 -11.28 1.65 -10.14
N LYS A 132 -10.44 1.44 -11.17
CA LYS A 132 -10.19 0.09 -11.67
C LYS A 132 -9.22 -0.64 -10.74
N ILE A 133 -9.70 -1.71 -10.11
CA ILE A 133 -8.91 -2.59 -9.26
C ILE A 133 -8.16 -3.61 -10.13
N GLY A 134 -6.86 -3.73 -9.90
CA GLY A 134 -6.03 -4.73 -10.56
C GLY A 134 -6.30 -6.14 -10.06
N PHE A 135 -5.89 -7.12 -10.85
CA PHE A 135 -6.03 -8.53 -10.48
C PHE A 135 -4.78 -9.34 -10.78
N CYS A 136 -4.43 -10.24 -9.87
CA CYS A 136 -3.56 -11.38 -10.14
C CYS A 136 -4.00 -12.60 -9.35
N LYS A 137 -3.69 -13.80 -9.86
CA LYS A 137 -4.08 -15.06 -9.21
C LYS A 137 -3.35 -15.28 -7.90
N ARG A 138 -2.06 -14.91 -7.82
CA ARG A 138 -1.22 -15.15 -6.65
C ARG A 138 -0.13 -14.10 -6.51
N ILE A 139 0.12 -13.70 -5.26
CA ILE A 139 1.28 -12.90 -4.85
C ILE A 139 2.04 -13.68 -3.79
N GLU A 140 3.35 -13.81 -3.94
CA GLU A 140 4.20 -14.49 -2.97
C GLU A 140 5.59 -13.85 -2.83
N GLU A 141 6.12 -13.83 -1.60
CA GLU A 141 7.51 -13.48 -1.33
C GLU A 141 8.37 -14.74 -1.51
N ILE A 142 9.25 -14.72 -2.52
CA ILE A 142 10.18 -15.82 -2.84
C ILE A 142 11.62 -15.35 -2.72
N MET A 143 12.55 -16.31 -2.64
CA MET A 143 13.99 -16.05 -2.65
C MET A 143 14.54 -16.45 -4.02
N ILE A 144 15.21 -15.52 -4.69
CA ILE A 144 15.91 -15.74 -5.96
C ILE A 144 17.38 -15.41 -5.72
N GLY A 145 18.24 -16.44 -5.76
CA GLY A 145 19.63 -16.29 -5.31
C GLY A 145 19.67 -15.95 -3.82
N GLU A 146 20.21 -14.78 -3.48
CA GLU A 146 20.33 -14.28 -2.11
C GLU A 146 19.28 -13.21 -1.78
N ASP A 147 18.53 -12.75 -2.78
CA ASP A 147 17.56 -11.67 -2.64
C ASP A 147 16.13 -12.19 -2.45
N LYS A 148 15.36 -11.46 -1.65
CA LYS A 148 13.91 -11.67 -1.53
C LYS A 148 13.20 -10.75 -2.50
N VAL A 149 12.29 -11.33 -3.26
CA VAL A 149 11.46 -10.62 -4.23
C VAL A 149 9.98 -10.99 -4.03
N ILE A 150 9.09 -10.14 -4.53
CA ILE A 150 7.66 -10.41 -4.59
C ILE A 150 7.33 -10.82 -6.02
N LYS A 151 6.81 -12.04 -6.16
CA LYS A 151 6.36 -12.59 -7.43
C LYS A 151 4.85 -12.45 -7.54
N PHE A 152 4.41 -11.89 -8.67
CA PHE A 152 3.02 -11.78 -9.07
C PHE A 152 2.77 -12.78 -10.20
N SER A 153 1.76 -13.64 -10.05
CA SER A 153 1.46 -14.69 -11.03
C SER A 153 0.01 -14.63 -11.49
N GLY A 154 -0.21 -14.91 -12.77
CA GLY A 154 -1.54 -14.84 -13.40
C GLY A 154 -2.13 -13.44 -13.34
N CYS A 155 -1.32 -12.45 -13.71
CA CYS A 155 -1.74 -11.05 -13.81
C CYS A 155 -2.79 -10.89 -14.92
N ALA A 156 -3.68 -9.90 -14.78
CA ALA A 156 -4.78 -9.74 -15.73
C ALA A 156 -4.32 -9.41 -17.17
N GLN A 157 -3.16 -8.76 -17.32
CA GLN A 157 -2.62 -8.31 -18.61
C GLN A 157 -1.16 -8.74 -18.83
N GLY A 158 -0.65 -9.71 -18.07
CA GLY A 158 0.75 -10.16 -18.14
C GLY A 158 0.90 -11.67 -18.02
#